data_AF-A0A9P4RA08-F1
#
_entry.id   AF-A0A9P4RA08-F1
#
_cell.length_a   1.000
_cell.length_b   1.000
_cell.length_c   1.000
_cell.angle_alpha   90.00
_cell.angle_beta   90.00
_cell.angle_gamma   90.00
#
_symmetry.space_group_name_H-M   'P 1'
#
loop_
_entity.id
_entity.type
_entity.pdbx_description
1 polymer ?
#
loop_
_entity_poly.entity_id
_entity_poly.type
_entity_poly.pdbx_seq_one_letter_code
_entity_poly.pdbx_strand_id
1 'polypeptide(L)'
;MATRNPCPIRELDAELRDYINSRQQTLSIRQALLRGLTANTKAPDSSSLRQHLSYACPYQLSAIPRRAQDLTPNQSRFLRALEAHSKVQVRHGKLVDALHELRDQSTKEGPNQTESNHDSRSTRDYVSLLGQRQRLAELQIVDESLEQLLNASPSGSRIDPASLVKEAIGDQPGLPAEPLEMSSREKDGNNGAFRLKREVIEARARLQRAESLNRNAASESRHHSSLEQKVCALGRARDEMVTWVETELAKMTEESELLEDASPLKRQTQDANVVDLTRSESQIREEYNRYVASRAAAVQAQDSIQPCPLAAAPSGAQTVDLKETACTTSSPTAGPVIDAVLAQITSLKQISDNERSLLQNAIYLQSQISTADAESREALTRLSEESLILGSASKELSAWRDTAMQAEANTQETTAANLNATRQEIDCVHGVVDLCSLHSSFLDSTTRT
;
A
#
# COMPACT_ATOMS: atom_id res chain seq x y z
N MET A 1 -43.38 54.28 -13.32
CA MET A 1 -42.03 54.68 -13.77
C MET A 1 -41.10 53.51 -13.49
N ALA A 2 -40.84 52.67 -14.49
CA ALA A 2 -40.11 51.40 -14.32
C ALA A 2 -38.60 51.64 -14.36
N THR A 3 -37.90 51.43 -13.25
CA THR A 3 -36.44 51.40 -13.20
C THR A 3 -35.95 50.01 -13.60
N ARG A 4 -35.35 49.92 -14.79
CA ARG A 4 -34.65 48.72 -15.28
C ARG A 4 -33.44 48.46 -14.39
N ASN A 5 -33.49 47.41 -13.57
CA ASN A 5 -32.30 46.88 -12.90
C ASN A 5 -31.39 46.24 -13.96
N PRO A 6 -30.12 46.65 -14.08
CA PRO A 6 -29.18 46.07 -15.04
C PRO A 6 -28.83 44.64 -14.61
N CYS A 7 -28.95 43.68 -15.52
CA CYS A 7 -28.63 42.28 -15.24
C CYS A 7 -27.14 42.13 -14.83
N PRO A 8 -26.83 41.44 -13.72
CA PRO A 8 -25.45 41.22 -13.24
C PRO A 8 -24.59 40.41 -14.21
N ILE A 9 -25.23 39.77 -15.19
CA ILE A 9 -24.58 39.03 -16.28
C ILE A 9 -23.70 39.95 -17.11
N ARG A 10 -24.00 41.26 -17.24
CA ARG A 10 -23.17 42.17 -18.06
C ARG A 10 -21.86 42.56 -17.38
N GLU A 11 -21.82 42.59 -16.06
CA GLU A 11 -20.60 42.88 -15.29
C GLU A 11 -19.69 41.64 -15.30
N LEU A 12 -20.26 40.46 -15.07
CA LEU A 12 -19.57 39.18 -15.25
C LEU A 12 -19.06 38.97 -16.69
N ASP A 13 -19.87 39.29 -17.70
CA ASP A 13 -19.46 39.20 -19.10
C ASP A 13 -18.38 40.25 -19.44
N ALA A 14 -18.32 41.38 -18.72
CA ALA A 14 -17.24 42.37 -18.88
C ALA A 14 -15.93 41.90 -18.24
N GLU A 15 -15.97 41.29 -17.06
CA GLU A 15 -14.79 40.73 -16.38
C GLU A 15 -14.26 39.47 -17.08
N LEU A 16 -15.16 38.61 -17.57
CA LEU A 16 -14.81 37.37 -18.26
C LEU A 16 -14.51 37.59 -19.75
N ARG A 17 -14.78 38.77 -20.33
CA ARG A 17 -14.51 39.08 -21.74
C ARG A 17 -13.03 38.87 -22.10
N ASP A 18 -12.13 39.17 -21.18
CA ASP A 18 -10.69 39.01 -21.38
C ASP A 18 -10.24 37.52 -21.36
N TYR A 19 -11.10 36.63 -20.85
CA TYR A 19 -10.85 35.19 -20.73
C TYR A 19 -11.67 34.35 -21.72
N ILE A 20 -12.76 34.89 -22.26
CA ILE A 20 -13.63 34.23 -23.23
C ILE A 20 -13.18 34.63 -24.65
N ASN A 21 -12.50 33.71 -25.32
CA ASN A 21 -12.09 33.90 -26.72
C ASN A 21 -13.29 33.74 -27.67
N SER A 22 -13.42 34.64 -28.65
CA SER A 22 -14.37 34.48 -29.75
C SER A 22 -14.07 33.20 -30.55
N ARG A 23 -15.08 32.59 -31.16
CA ARG A 23 -14.92 31.38 -32.01
C ARG A 23 -13.84 31.56 -33.07
N GLN A 24 -13.75 32.75 -33.67
CA GLN A 24 -12.73 33.08 -34.67
C GLN A 24 -11.32 33.19 -34.08
N GLN A 25 -11.19 33.77 -32.88
CA GLN A 25 -9.92 33.84 -32.16
C GLN A 25 -9.45 32.44 -31.76
N THR A 26 -10.35 31.60 -31.25
CA THR A 26 -10.05 30.20 -30.91
C THR A 26 -9.59 29.40 -32.13
N LEU A 27 -10.20 29.59 -33.29
CA LEU A 27 -9.76 28.96 -34.54
C LEU A 27 -8.38 29.48 -34.99
N SER A 28 -8.13 30.80 -34.89
CA SER A 28 -6.82 31.39 -35.19
C SER A 28 -5.72 30.86 -34.27
N ILE A 29 -5.99 30.79 -32.97
CA ILE A 29 -5.08 30.22 -31.96
C ILE A 29 -4.80 28.74 -32.28
N ARG A 30 -5.83 27.93 -32.56
CA ARG A 30 -5.65 26.52 -32.96
C ARG A 30 -4.80 26.39 -34.22
N GLN A 31 -5.04 27.23 -35.24
CA GLN A 31 -4.24 27.23 -36.47
C GLN A 31 -2.79 27.70 -36.23
N ALA A 32 -2.56 28.64 -35.31
CA ALA A 32 -1.23 29.09 -34.93
C ALA A 32 -0.47 28.01 -34.15
N LEU A 33 -1.13 27.34 -33.21
CA LEU A 33 -0.58 26.21 -32.46
C LEU A 33 -0.28 25.01 -33.37
N LEU A 34 -1.20 24.66 -34.28
CA LEU A 34 -0.98 23.60 -35.28
C LEU A 34 0.22 23.94 -36.18
N ARG A 35 0.36 25.20 -36.63
CA ARG A 35 1.54 25.64 -37.38
C ARG A 35 2.83 25.55 -36.57
N GLY A 36 2.81 25.93 -35.29
CA GLY A 36 3.96 25.80 -34.40
C GLY A 36 4.37 24.35 -34.13
N LEU A 37 3.40 23.48 -33.86
CA LEU A 37 3.63 22.06 -33.62
C LEU A 37 4.14 21.37 -34.89
N THR A 38 3.52 21.64 -36.05
CA THR A 38 3.96 21.05 -37.33
C THR A 38 5.32 21.57 -37.80
N ALA A 39 5.70 22.81 -37.47
CA ALA A 39 7.05 23.32 -37.70
C ALA A 39 8.09 22.62 -36.82
N ASN A 40 7.74 22.31 -35.57
CA ASN A 40 8.62 21.63 -34.62
C ASN A 40 8.69 20.10 -34.81
N THR A 41 7.74 19.49 -35.51
CA THR A 41 7.76 18.05 -35.84
C THR A 41 8.38 17.75 -37.20
N LYS A 42 8.43 18.72 -38.13
CA LYS A 42 9.03 18.55 -39.47
C LYS A 42 10.51 18.92 -39.56
N ALA A 43 11.11 19.51 -38.51
CA ALA A 43 12.53 19.84 -38.51
C ALA A 43 13.37 18.60 -38.11
N PRO A 44 14.21 18.03 -39.00
CA PRO A 44 14.96 16.80 -38.77
C PRO A 44 16.21 16.98 -37.88
N ASP A 45 16.41 18.17 -37.31
CA ASP A 45 17.56 18.45 -36.47
C ASP A 45 17.29 17.98 -35.03
N SER A 46 18.11 17.07 -34.53
CA SER A 46 18.04 16.41 -33.21
C SER A 46 17.95 17.34 -31.98
N SER A 47 18.02 18.65 -32.17
CA SER A 47 17.79 19.69 -31.16
C SER A 47 16.30 20.03 -30.97
N SER A 48 15.43 19.79 -31.96
CA SER A 48 13.98 20.05 -31.89
C SER A 48 13.20 18.97 -31.11
N LEU A 49 13.68 17.72 -31.13
CA LEU A 49 13.13 16.61 -30.34
C LEU A 49 13.19 16.89 -28.83
N ARG A 50 14.21 17.61 -28.35
CA ARG A 50 14.33 18.03 -26.94
C ARG A 50 13.38 19.16 -26.56
N GLN A 51 12.79 19.86 -27.52
CA GLN A 51 11.81 20.92 -27.25
C GLN A 51 10.42 20.38 -26.96
N HIS A 52 10.08 19.16 -27.41
CA HIS A 52 8.78 18.54 -27.09
C HIS A 52 8.72 18.02 -25.65
N LEU A 53 9.87 17.57 -25.11
CA LEU A 53 9.99 17.15 -23.71
C LEU A 53 9.97 18.33 -22.72
N SER A 54 10.33 19.54 -23.15
CA SER A 54 10.33 20.73 -22.28
C SER A 54 8.93 21.31 -22.02
N TYR A 55 7.91 20.91 -22.79
CA TYR A 55 6.51 21.25 -22.50
C TYR A 55 5.85 20.27 -21.51
N ALA A 56 6.34 19.03 -21.43
CA ALA A 56 5.86 18.03 -20.46
C ALA A 56 6.45 18.26 -19.06
N CYS A 57 7.54 19.03 -18.94
CA CYS A 57 8.20 19.30 -17.66
C CYS A 57 8.62 20.78 -17.54
N PRO A 58 7.93 21.61 -16.75
CA PRO A 58 8.13 23.07 -16.72
C PRO A 58 9.40 23.54 -15.97
N TYR A 59 10.29 22.62 -15.60
CA TYR A 59 11.44 22.95 -14.73
C TYR A 59 12.64 23.58 -15.45
N GLN A 60 12.66 23.59 -16.79
CA GLN A 60 13.79 24.14 -17.56
C GLN A 60 13.32 25.18 -18.59
N LEU A 61 12.58 26.20 -18.15
CA LEU A 61 12.25 27.40 -18.96
C LEU A 61 13.42 28.39 -19.05
N SER A 62 14.63 27.87 -19.27
CA SER A 62 15.79 28.69 -19.59
C SER A 62 16.09 28.50 -21.07
N ALA A 63 15.92 29.56 -21.86
CA ALA A 63 16.37 29.71 -23.24
C ALA A 63 15.41 29.33 -24.38
N ILE A 64 14.21 29.93 -24.41
CA ILE A 64 13.65 30.38 -25.70
C ILE A 64 13.19 31.83 -25.55
N PRO A 65 13.71 32.78 -26.35
CA PRO A 65 13.08 34.09 -26.49
C PRO A 65 11.78 33.88 -27.28
N ARG A 66 10.70 33.51 -26.61
CA ARG A 66 9.37 33.48 -27.23
C ARG A 66 9.06 34.91 -27.64
N ARG A 67 8.79 35.13 -28.93
CA ARG A 67 8.34 36.42 -29.51
C ARG A 67 7.29 37.04 -28.60
N ALA A 68 7.69 38.08 -27.88
CA ALA A 68 6.88 38.76 -26.88
C ALA A 68 5.81 39.68 -27.49
N GLN A 69 5.37 39.43 -28.73
CA GLN A 69 4.60 40.43 -29.49
C GLN A 69 3.09 40.23 -29.43
N ASP A 70 2.57 39.05 -29.09
CA ASP A 70 1.12 38.78 -29.10
C ASP A 70 0.56 38.17 -27.80
N LEU A 71 1.24 38.37 -26.67
CA LEU A 71 0.74 37.89 -25.37
C LEU A 71 -0.28 38.88 -24.82
N THR A 72 -1.47 38.38 -24.46
CA THR A 72 -2.47 39.23 -23.78
C THR A 72 -1.86 39.74 -22.46
N PRO A 73 -2.22 40.95 -22.00
CA PRO A 73 -1.63 41.55 -20.80
C PRO A 73 -1.74 40.63 -19.58
N ASN A 74 -2.81 39.83 -19.48
CA ASN A 74 -3.00 38.86 -18.41
C ASN A 74 -2.04 37.66 -18.50
N GLN A 75 -1.77 37.15 -19.71
CA GLN A 75 -0.74 36.12 -19.91
C GLN A 75 0.64 36.62 -19.53
N SER A 76 0.96 37.89 -19.83
CA SER A 76 2.25 38.49 -19.45
C SER A 76 2.42 38.60 -17.92
N ARG A 77 1.33 38.91 -17.19
CA ARG A 77 1.32 38.94 -15.71
C ARG A 77 1.48 37.55 -15.13
N PHE A 78 0.79 36.56 -15.70
CA PHE A 78 0.90 35.17 -15.28
C PHE A 78 2.32 34.62 -15.51
N LEU A 79 2.91 34.87 -16.67
CA LEU A 79 4.30 34.47 -16.95
C LEU A 79 5.29 35.16 -16.00
N ARG A 80 5.09 36.45 -15.70
CA ARG A 80 5.90 37.16 -14.70
C ARG A 80 5.76 36.56 -13.30
N ALA A 81 4.56 36.14 -12.92
CA ALA A 81 4.32 35.45 -11.65
C ALA A 81 4.98 34.08 -11.62
N LEU A 82 4.96 33.32 -12.71
CA LEU A 82 5.67 32.05 -12.83
C LEU A 82 7.19 32.22 -12.77
N GLU A 83 7.74 33.24 -13.43
CA GLU A 83 9.16 33.58 -13.33
C GLU A 83 9.55 34.00 -11.91
N ALA A 84 8.70 34.77 -11.23
CA ALA A 84 8.93 35.12 -9.84
C ALA A 84 8.88 33.86 -8.94
N HIS A 85 7.93 32.97 -9.18
CA HIS A 85 7.79 31.73 -8.42
C HIS A 85 8.98 30.79 -8.63
N SER A 86 9.44 30.60 -9.87
CA SER A 86 10.63 29.78 -10.15
C SER A 86 11.89 30.37 -9.51
N LYS A 87 12.06 31.70 -9.55
CA LYS A 87 13.14 32.39 -8.83
C LYS A 87 13.07 32.16 -7.32
N VAL A 88 11.88 32.17 -6.74
CA VAL A 88 11.67 31.87 -5.31
C VAL A 88 12.00 30.42 -5.00
N GLN A 89 11.56 29.46 -5.82
CA GLN A 89 11.89 28.04 -5.63
C GLN A 89 13.41 27.80 -5.68
N VAL A 90 14.12 28.41 -6.64
CA VAL A 90 15.59 28.30 -6.72
C VAL A 90 16.26 28.91 -5.49
N ARG A 91 15.78 30.07 -5.01
CA ARG A 91 16.30 30.67 -3.78
C ARG A 91 16.02 29.81 -2.55
N HIS A 92 14.84 29.21 -2.47
CA HIS A 92 14.48 28.28 -1.40
C HIS A 92 15.39 27.04 -1.43
N GLY A 93 15.61 26.43 -2.59
CA GLY A 93 16.56 25.32 -2.75
C GLY A 93 17.95 25.68 -2.22
N LYS A 94 18.51 26.82 -2.65
CA LYS A 94 19.81 27.31 -2.15
C LYS A 94 19.85 27.52 -0.63
N LEU A 95 18.75 28.00 -0.04
CA LEU A 95 18.66 28.17 1.41
C LEU A 95 18.61 26.82 2.13
N VAL A 96 17.87 25.85 1.61
CA VAL A 96 17.82 24.49 2.14
C VAL A 96 19.19 23.83 2.06
N ASP A 97 19.88 23.96 0.94
CA ASP A 97 21.23 23.42 0.75
C ASP A 97 22.22 24.06 1.74
N ALA A 98 22.18 25.39 1.90
CA ALA A 98 23.02 26.10 2.88
C ALA A 98 22.72 25.68 4.34
N LEU A 99 21.45 25.42 4.67
CA LEU A 99 21.07 24.88 5.99
C LEU A 99 21.57 23.45 6.20
N HIS A 100 21.56 22.63 5.14
CA HIS A 100 22.11 21.28 5.18
C HIS A 100 23.64 21.31 5.39
N GLU A 101 24.35 22.18 4.68
CA GLU A 101 25.79 22.37 4.85
C GLU A 101 26.15 22.83 6.27
N LEU A 102 25.39 23.75 6.85
CA LEU A 102 25.58 24.19 8.25
C LEU A 102 25.32 23.05 9.24
N ARG A 103 24.29 22.23 9.00
CA ARG A 103 24.00 21.05 9.82
C ARG A 103 25.14 20.03 9.72
N ASP A 104 25.67 19.78 8.54
CA ASP A 104 26.78 18.85 8.32
C ASP A 104 28.10 19.35 8.91
N GLN A 105 28.34 20.66 8.90
CA GLN A 105 29.48 21.27 9.60
C GLN A 105 29.32 21.10 11.12
N SER A 106 28.12 21.36 11.66
CA SER A 106 27.85 21.19 13.11
C SER A 106 27.99 19.75 13.62
N THR A 107 27.77 18.74 12.76
CA THR A 107 27.93 17.32 13.12
C THR A 107 29.37 16.82 12.94
N LYS A 108 30.17 17.43 12.05
CA LYS A 108 31.59 17.11 11.84
C LYS A 108 32.51 17.76 12.89
N GLU A 109 32.11 18.87 13.50
CA GLU A 109 32.93 19.63 14.46
C GLU A 109 32.88 19.12 15.93
N GLY A 110 32.35 17.93 16.24
CA GLY A 110 32.42 17.42 17.63
C GLY A 110 32.20 15.92 17.83
N PRO A 111 33.14 15.24 18.53
CA PRO A 111 32.86 14.85 19.91
C PRO A 111 34.02 15.11 20.89
N ASN A 112 34.53 16.34 21.00
CA ASN A 112 35.64 16.70 21.92
C ASN A 112 35.35 17.84 22.90
N GLN A 113 34.10 18.06 23.34
CA GLN A 113 33.81 19.05 24.40
C GLN A 113 32.81 18.50 25.42
N THR A 114 33.31 18.00 26.55
CA THR A 114 32.54 17.46 27.67
C THR A 114 32.07 18.51 28.69
N GLU A 115 32.36 19.81 28.48
CA GLU A 115 31.92 20.89 29.39
C GLU A 115 30.65 21.64 28.92
N SER A 116 30.08 21.32 27.75
CA SER A 116 28.99 22.09 27.13
C SER A 116 27.56 21.62 27.44
N ASN A 117 27.35 20.61 28.29
CA ASN A 117 26.02 20.05 28.53
C ASN A 117 25.05 21.00 29.25
N HIS A 118 25.55 22.02 29.97
CA HIS A 118 24.69 23.04 30.59
C HIS A 118 24.29 24.14 29.60
N ASP A 119 25.24 24.58 28.76
CA ASP A 119 25.00 25.55 27.69
C ASP A 119 24.16 24.96 26.56
N SER A 120 24.27 23.66 26.27
CA SER A 120 23.44 22.99 25.27
C SER A 120 21.98 22.89 25.70
N ARG A 121 21.70 22.78 27.01
CA ARG A 121 20.33 22.78 27.53
C ARG A 121 19.71 24.17 27.56
N SER A 122 20.44 25.19 28.02
CA SER A 122 19.95 26.57 28.03
C SER A 122 19.76 27.11 26.60
N THR A 123 20.65 26.79 25.67
CA THR A 123 20.49 27.13 24.25
C THR A 123 19.36 26.35 23.60
N ARG A 124 19.16 25.06 23.92
CA ARG A 124 18.02 24.27 23.43
C ARG A 124 16.69 24.81 23.95
N ASP A 125 16.63 25.20 25.22
CA ASP A 125 15.46 25.82 25.81
C ASP A 125 15.18 27.19 25.16
N TYR A 126 16.20 28.00 24.92
CA TYR A 126 16.08 29.28 24.19
C TYR A 126 15.64 29.10 22.72
N VAL A 127 16.19 28.11 22.01
CA VAL A 127 15.76 27.75 20.63
C VAL A 127 14.32 27.26 20.62
N SER A 128 13.90 26.50 21.64
CA SER A 128 12.51 26.06 21.77
C SER A 128 11.56 27.25 21.99
N LEU A 129 11.98 28.24 22.79
CA LEU A 129 11.23 29.48 22.99
C LEU A 129 11.16 30.33 21.71
N LEU A 130 12.23 30.39 20.92
CA LEU A 130 12.21 31.03 19.61
C LEU A 130 11.26 30.32 18.63
N GLY A 131 11.29 28.99 18.60
CA GLY A 131 10.35 28.20 17.80
C GLY A 131 8.89 28.42 18.23
N GLN A 132 8.64 28.51 19.54
CA GLN A 132 7.32 28.84 20.07
C GLN A 132 6.87 30.26 19.68
N ARG A 133 7.77 31.26 19.74
CA ARG A 133 7.48 32.63 19.30
C ARG A 133 7.21 32.73 17.80
N GLN A 134 7.97 32.01 16.98
CA GLN A 134 7.74 31.95 15.54
C GLN A 134 6.38 31.31 15.22
N ARG A 135 6.05 30.20 15.89
CA ARG A 135 4.75 29.55 15.73
C ARG A 135 3.59 30.44 16.18
N LEU A 136 3.80 31.26 17.22
CA LEU A 136 2.83 32.25 17.66
C LEU A 136 2.64 33.35 16.59
N ALA A 137 3.73 33.86 16.01
CA ALA A 137 3.66 34.83 14.92
C ALA A 137 2.96 34.26 13.67
N GLU A 138 3.23 33.01 13.32
CA GLU A 138 2.52 32.32 12.22
C GLU A 138 1.02 32.18 12.52
N LEU A 139 0.64 31.82 13.76
CA LEU A 139 -0.75 31.77 14.18
C LEU A 139 -1.42 33.15 14.17
N GLN A 140 -0.71 34.21 14.56
CA GLN A 140 -1.21 35.58 14.47
C GLN A 140 -1.51 35.99 13.03
N ILE A 141 -0.65 35.64 12.08
CA ILE A 141 -0.91 35.90 10.65
C ILE A 141 -2.17 35.15 10.19
N VAL A 142 -2.34 33.90 10.62
CA VAL A 142 -3.55 33.13 10.31
C VAL A 142 -4.79 33.78 10.94
N ASP A 143 -4.71 34.19 12.20
CA ASP A 143 -5.81 34.85 12.91
C ASP A 143 -6.18 36.19 12.26
N GLU A 144 -5.18 37.02 11.93
CA GLU A 144 -5.38 38.26 11.17
C GLU A 144 -5.99 37.99 9.79
N SER A 145 -5.59 36.91 9.10
CA SER A 145 -6.18 36.54 7.81
C SER A 145 -7.62 36.04 7.95
N LEU A 146 -7.95 35.34 9.04
CA LEU A 146 -9.30 34.89 9.35
C LEU A 146 -10.18 36.07 9.75
N GLU A 147 -9.68 37.00 10.56
CA GLU A 147 -10.35 38.26 10.87
C GLU A 147 -10.58 39.06 9.59
N GLN A 148 -9.61 39.14 8.68
CA GLN A 148 -9.79 39.80 7.38
C GLN A 148 -10.84 39.09 6.53
N LEU A 149 -10.91 37.76 6.53
CA LEU A 149 -11.95 37.00 5.80
C LEU A 149 -13.33 37.12 6.44
N LEU A 150 -13.41 37.17 7.77
CA LEU A 150 -14.64 37.40 8.52
C LEU A 150 -15.14 38.83 8.32
N ASN A 151 -14.23 39.82 8.31
CA ASN A 151 -14.56 41.22 8.01
C ASN A 151 -14.80 41.46 6.51
N ALA A 152 -14.27 40.60 5.63
CA ALA A 152 -14.57 40.56 4.21
C ALA A 152 -15.78 39.70 3.87
N SER A 153 -16.54 39.22 4.88
CA SER A 153 -17.84 38.62 4.60
C SER A 153 -18.73 39.66 3.90
N PRO A 154 -19.33 39.32 2.74
CA PRO A 154 -20.04 40.29 1.94
C PRO A 154 -21.19 40.83 2.78
N SER A 155 -21.24 42.15 2.93
CA SER A 155 -22.34 42.92 3.51
C SER A 155 -23.61 42.87 2.63
N GLY A 156 -23.95 41.68 2.14
CA GLY A 156 -25.21 41.32 1.51
C GLY A 156 -25.91 40.35 2.43
N SER A 157 -26.90 40.88 3.15
CA SER A 157 -27.94 40.18 3.92
C SER A 157 -28.04 38.67 3.64
N ARG A 158 -27.95 37.86 4.70
CA ARG A 158 -28.38 36.46 4.71
C ARG A 158 -29.90 36.42 4.46
N ILE A 159 -30.31 36.61 3.21
CA ILE A 159 -31.68 36.36 2.76
C ILE A 159 -31.73 34.88 2.43
N ASP A 160 -32.50 34.16 3.23
CA ASP A 160 -32.80 32.75 3.00
C ASP A 160 -33.29 32.58 1.55
N PRO A 161 -32.64 31.76 0.70
CA PRO A 161 -33.00 31.64 -0.72
C PRO A 161 -34.47 31.28 -0.93
N ALA A 162 -35.12 30.64 0.06
CA ALA A 162 -36.55 30.36 0.04
C ALA A 162 -37.42 31.63 0.07
N SER A 163 -36.99 32.66 0.80
CA SER A 163 -37.69 33.95 0.86
C SER A 163 -37.54 34.76 -0.44
N LEU A 164 -36.36 34.67 -1.09
CA LEU A 164 -36.11 35.32 -2.37
C LEU A 164 -36.92 34.68 -3.51
N VAL A 165 -37.12 33.35 -3.45
CA VAL A 165 -37.96 32.60 -4.39
C VAL A 165 -39.45 32.94 -4.18
N LYS A 166 -39.92 33.06 -2.93
CA LYS A 166 -41.30 33.50 -2.64
C LYS A 166 -41.58 34.91 -3.15
N GLU A 167 -40.63 35.83 -2.99
CA GLU A 167 -40.80 37.23 -3.41
C GLU A 167 -40.72 37.39 -4.94
N ALA A 168 -39.89 36.59 -5.62
CA ALA A 168 -39.73 36.66 -7.07
C ALA A 168 -40.82 35.90 -7.87
N ILE A 169 -41.35 34.79 -7.34
CA ILE A 169 -42.22 33.86 -8.09
C ILE A 169 -43.65 33.80 -7.52
N GLY A 170 -43.88 34.29 -6.28
CA GLY A 170 -45.16 34.17 -5.59
C GLY A 170 -45.41 32.78 -5.01
N ASP A 171 -46.37 32.65 -4.08
CA ASP A 171 -46.70 31.37 -3.44
C ASP A 171 -47.23 30.37 -4.47
N GLN A 172 -46.50 29.26 -4.63
CA GLN A 172 -46.83 28.16 -5.52
C GLN A 172 -48.19 27.55 -5.13
N PRO A 173 -49.16 27.38 -6.06
CA PRO A 173 -50.44 26.79 -5.73
C PRO A 173 -50.25 25.34 -5.26
N GLY A 174 -50.87 25.00 -4.14
CA GLY A 174 -50.78 23.68 -3.52
C GLY A 174 -51.12 22.58 -4.51
N LEU A 175 -50.19 21.64 -4.70
CA LEU A 175 -50.41 20.43 -5.49
C LEU A 175 -51.57 19.65 -4.86
N PRO A 176 -52.51 19.10 -5.66
CA PRO A 176 -53.57 18.26 -5.14
C PRO A 176 -52.93 17.04 -4.45
N ALA A 177 -53.28 16.85 -3.18
CA ALA A 177 -52.81 15.73 -2.38
C ALA A 177 -53.38 14.42 -2.92
N GLU A 178 -52.59 13.73 -3.73
CA GLU A 178 -52.71 12.29 -3.91
C GLU A 178 -51.51 11.63 -3.20
N PRO A 179 -51.74 10.74 -2.22
CA PRO A 179 -50.66 10.18 -1.41
C PRO A 179 -49.79 9.26 -2.27
N LEU A 180 -48.56 9.70 -2.54
CA LEU A 180 -47.46 8.90 -3.07
C LEU A 180 -47.00 7.85 -2.03
N GLU A 181 -47.87 6.93 -1.63
CA GLU A 181 -47.51 5.78 -0.79
C GLU A 181 -47.05 4.55 -1.61
N MET A 182 -46.91 4.65 -2.93
CA MET A 182 -46.44 3.55 -3.77
C MET A 182 -44.99 3.68 -4.29
N SER A 183 -44.18 4.60 -3.76
CA SER A 183 -42.78 4.78 -4.17
C SER A 183 -41.73 4.63 -3.05
N SER A 184 -42.12 4.16 -1.86
CA SER A 184 -41.20 4.01 -0.72
C SER A 184 -40.32 2.74 -0.77
N ARG A 185 -40.52 1.82 -1.73
CA ARG A 185 -39.78 0.54 -1.77
C ARG A 185 -38.38 0.61 -2.41
N GLU A 186 -38.01 1.70 -3.09
CA GLU A 186 -36.69 1.84 -3.75
C GLU A 186 -35.72 2.83 -3.05
N LYS A 187 -36.16 3.55 -2.01
CA LYS A 187 -35.29 4.51 -1.29
C LYS A 187 -34.34 3.89 -0.26
N ASP A 188 -34.52 2.60 0.06
CA ASP A 188 -33.67 1.89 1.02
C ASP A 188 -32.29 1.54 0.46
N GLY A 189 -32.11 1.47 -0.86
CA GLY A 189 -30.79 1.20 -1.46
C GLY A 189 -29.77 2.30 -1.17
N ASN A 190 -30.18 3.57 -1.30
CA ASN A 190 -29.30 4.69 -0.99
C ASN A 190 -29.13 4.88 0.52
N ASN A 191 -30.19 4.71 1.31
CA ASN A 191 -30.11 4.85 2.76
C ASN A 191 -29.24 3.74 3.39
N GLY A 192 -29.28 2.52 2.85
CA GLY A 192 -28.39 1.43 3.18
C GLY A 192 -26.92 1.73 2.83
N ALA A 193 -26.67 2.32 1.66
CA ALA A 193 -25.31 2.74 1.28
C ALA A 193 -24.76 3.84 2.21
N PHE A 194 -25.58 4.79 2.66
CA PHE A 194 -25.16 5.81 3.63
C PHE A 194 -24.93 5.24 5.03
N ARG A 195 -25.76 4.29 5.48
CA ARG A 195 -25.54 3.56 6.74
C ARG A 195 -24.26 2.74 6.70
N LEU A 196 -24.02 2.01 5.61
CA LEU A 196 -22.79 1.24 5.42
C LEU A 196 -21.57 2.16 5.41
N LYS A 197 -21.61 3.29 4.67
CA LYS A 197 -20.51 4.26 4.69
C LYS A 197 -20.25 4.82 6.08
N ARG A 198 -21.31 5.12 6.84
CA ARG A 198 -21.20 5.58 8.23
C ARG A 198 -20.57 4.51 9.12
N GLU A 199 -21.04 3.27 9.04
CA GLU A 199 -20.51 2.15 9.81
C GLU A 199 -19.07 1.84 9.44
N VAL A 200 -18.69 1.90 8.16
CA VAL A 200 -17.32 1.70 7.70
C VAL A 200 -16.39 2.79 8.25
N ILE A 201 -16.84 4.06 8.24
CA ILE A 201 -16.06 5.17 8.84
C ILE A 201 -15.92 4.97 10.35
N GLU A 202 -17.00 4.57 11.02
CA GLU A 202 -16.98 4.33 12.47
C GLU A 202 -16.09 3.13 12.84
N ALA A 203 -16.17 2.04 12.08
CA ALA A 203 -15.31 0.86 12.23
C ALA A 203 -13.84 1.23 11.99
N ARG A 204 -13.54 2.03 10.96
CA ARG A 204 -12.18 2.53 10.69
C ARG A 204 -11.67 3.42 11.82
N ALA A 205 -12.51 4.29 12.37
CA ALA A 205 -12.16 5.13 13.51
C ALA A 205 -11.95 4.33 14.80
N ARG A 206 -12.71 3.24 15.01
CA ARG A 206 -12.49 2.28 16.12
C ARG A 206 -11.17 1.53 15.94
N LEU A 207 -10.88 1.06 14.74
CA LEU A 207 -9.62 0.37 14.41
C LEU A 207 -8.41 1.28 14.62
N GLN A 208 -8.45 2.54 14.15
CA GLN A 208 -7.37 3.49 14.40
C GLN A 208 -7.16 3.80 15.88
N ARG A 209 -8.25 3.89 16.67
CA ARG A 209 -8.14 4.03 18.14
C ARG A 209 -7.47 2.81 18.75
N ALA A 210 -7.89 1.60 18.39
CA ALA A 210 -7.28 0.36 18.88
C ALA A 210 -5.79 0.25 18.49
N GLU A 211 -5.44 0.60 17.24
CA GLU A 211 -4.03 0.66 16.80
C GLU A 211 -3.22 1.67 17.61
N SER A 212 -3.77 2.86 17.89
CA SER A 212 -3.07 3.87 18.69
C SER A 212 -2.83 3.40 20.13
N LEU A 213 -3.82 2.73 20.73
CA LEU A 213 -3.68 2.13 22.06
C LEU A 213 -2.64 1.01 22.06
N ASN A 214 -2.62 0.15 21.03
CA ASN A 214 -1.60 -0.89 20.88
C ASN A 214 -0.19 -0.32 20.70
N ARG A 215 -0.03 0.76 19.92
CA ARG A 215 1.27 1.44 19.78
C ARG A 215 1.73 2.05 21.10
N ASN A 216 0.82 2.65 21.87
CA ASN A 216 1.12 3.20 23.19
C ASN A 216 1.50 2.10 24.18
N ALA A 217 0.74 1.01 24.24
CA ALA A 217 1.04 -0.15 25.09
C ALA A 217 2.38 -0.83 24.70
N ALA A 218 2.67 -0.94 23.40
CA ALA A 218 3.95 -1.45 22.93
C ALA A 218 5.13 -0.53 23.31
N SER A 219 4.92 0.79 23.33
CA SER A 219 5.93 1.75 23.79
C SER A 219 6.17 1.68 25.30
N GLU A 220 5.13 1.44 26.09
CA GLU A 220 5.23 1.25 27.55
C GLU A 220 5.90 -0.09 27.91
N SER A 221 5.67 -1.15 27.12
CA SER A 221 6.28 -2.47 27.33
C SER A 221 7.79 -2.55 27.05
N ARG A 222 8.39 -1.51 26.46
CA ARG A 222 9.85 -1.41 26.28
C ARG A 222 10.59 -1.08 27.59
N HIS A 223 9.87 -0.68 28.63
CA HIS A 223 10.40 -0.60 29.99
C HIS A 223 10.28 -1.98 30.64
N HIS A 224 11.39 -2.54 31.14
CA HIS A 224 11.47 -3.89 31.69
C HIS A 224 10.34 -4.18 32.68
N SER A 225 9.32 -4.92 32.25
CA SER A 225 8.20 -5.31 33.10
C SER A 225 8.64 -6.34 34.14
N SER A 226 8.38 -6.02 35.41
CA SER A 226 8.62 -6.92 36.54
C SER A 226 7.86 -8.24 36.34
N LEU A 227 8.41 -9.36 36.83
CA LEU A 227 7.79 -10.69 36.73
C LEU A 227 6.37 -10.69 37.31
N GLU A 228 6.14 -9.96 38.40
CA GLU A 228 4.82 -9.82 39.04
C GLU A 228 3.81 -9.12 38.11
N GLN A 229 4.27 -8.12 37.34
CA GLN A 229 3.43 -7.41 36.38
C GLN A 229 3.08 -8.31 35.18
N LYS A 230 4.00 -9.19 34.76
CA LYS A 230 3.74 -10.20 33.72
C LYS A 230 2.74 -11.26 34.19
N VAL A 231 2.88 -11.75 35.42
CA VAL A 231 1.93 -12.72 35.99
C VAL A 231 0.54 -12.09 36.17
N CYS A 232 0.46 -10.84 36.63
CA CYS A 232 -0.80 -10.11 36.74
C CYS A 232 -1.43 -9.84 35.36
N ALA A 233 -0.64 -9.46 34.35
CA ALA A 233 -1.11 -9.27 32.99
C ALA A 233 -1.60 -10.57 32.35
N LEU A 234 -0.91 -11.70 32.56
CA LEU A 234 -1.35 -13.01 32.12
C LEU A 234 -2.63 -13.47 32.84
N GLY A 235 -2.76 -13.17 34.13
CA GLY A 235 -4.00 -13.39 34.88
C GLY A 235 -5.16 -12.62 34.28
N ARG A 236 -4.97 -11.33 33.98
CA ARG A 236 -5.99 -10.50 33.31
C ARG A 236 -6.31 -10.97 31.91
N ALA A 237 -5.32 -11.36 31.11
CA ALA A 237 -5.54 -11.88 29.77
C ALA A 237 -6.31 -13.20 29.79
N ARG A 238 -6.04 -14.08 30.77
CA ARG A 238 -6.84 -15.30 31.00
C ARG A 238 -8.28 -14.94 31.33
N ASP A 239 -8.49 -14.03 32.28
CA ASP A 239 -9.83 -13.64 32.70
C ASP A 239 -10.61 -12.97 31.55
N GLU A 240 -9.95 -12.13 30.75
CA GLU A 240 -10.52 -11.54 29.55
C GLU A 240 -10.87 -12.60 28.50
N MET A 241 -10.00 -13.57 28.23
CA MET A 241 -10.30 -14.69 27.34
C MET A 241 -11.48 -15.53 27.84
N VAL A 242 -11.56 -15.80 29.14
CA VAL A 242 -12.68 -16.52 29.75
C VAL A 242 -13.96 -15.72 29.54
N THR A 243 -13.97 -14.43 29.85
CA THR A 243 -15.16 -13.59 29.62
C THR A 243 -15.52 -13.50 28.13
N TRP A 244 -14.54 -13.45 27.23
CA TRP A 244 -14.79 -13.44 25.79
C TRP A 244 -15.44 -14.74 25.35
N VAL A 245 -14.89 -15.89 25.76
CA VAL A 245 -15.47 -17.21 25.47
C VAL A 245 -16.86 -17.33 26.07
N GLU A 246 -17.08 -16.89 27.31
CA GLU A 246 -18.41 -16.88 27.94
C GLU A 246 -19.39 -16.01 27.17
N THR A 247 -18.98 -14.82 26.69
CA THR A 247 -19.84 -13.95 25.87
C THR A 247 -20.11 -14.53 24.49
N GLU A 248 -19.13 -15.18 23.85
CA GLU A 248 -19.34 -15.84 22.56
C GLU A 248 -20.22 -17.08 22.70
N LEU A 249 -20.06 -17.86 23.77
CA LEU A 249 -20.95 -18.98 24.08
C LEU A 249 -22.37 -18.50 24.37
N ALA A 250 -22.54 -17.38 25.11
CA ALA A 250 -23.84 -16.76 25.35
C ALA A 250 -24.51 -16.29 24.05
N LYS A 251 -23.74 -15.66 23.15
CA LYS A 251 -24.25 -15.28 21.82
C LYS A 251 -24.64 -16.50 20.98
N MET A 252 -23.87 -17.58 21.00
CA MET A 252 -24.21 -18.80 20.26
C MET A 252 -25.44 -19.53 20.81
N THR A 253 -25.71 -19.42 22.11
CA THR A 253 -26.96 -19.93 22.68
C THR A 253 -28.17 -19.09 22.26
N GLU A 254 -28.04 -17.77 22.12
CA GLU A 254 -29.11 -16.88 21.63
C GLU A 254 -29.30 -16.95 20.11
N GLU A 255 -28.21 -17.11 19.33
CA GLU A 255 -28.27 -17.27 17.87
C GLU A 255 -28.82 -18.63 17.44
N SER A 256 -28.70 -19.68 18.27
CA SER A 256 -29.26 -21.00 17.94
C SER A 256 -30.80 -21.03 17.97
N GLU A 257 -31.46 -20.16 18.75
CA GLU A 257 -32.92 -19.96 18.69
C GLU A 257 -33.36 -19.09 17.50
N LEU A 258 -32.44 -18.31 16.90
CA LEU A 258 -32.70 -17.45 15.73
C LEU A 258 -32.23 -18.04 14.40
N LEU A 259 -31.33 -19.02 14.40
CA LEU A 259 -30.78 -19.66 13.19
C LEU A 259 -31.72 -20.71 12.56
N GLU A 260 -32.76 -21.17 13.27
CA GLU A 260 -33.75 -22.09 12.69
C GLU A 260 -34.59 -21.47 11.56
N ASP A 261 -34.62 -20.14 11.42
CA ASP A 261 -35.51 -19.46 10.46
C ASP A 261 -34.80 -18.49 9.47
N ALA A 262 -33.48 -18.58 9.32
CA ALA A 262 -32.73 -17.68 8.42
C ALA A 262 -31.65 -18.38 7.58
N SER A 263 -32.05 -19.35 6.74
CA SER A 263 -31.23 -19.80 5.61
C SER A 263 -31.86 -19.39 4.26
N PRO A 264 -31.34 -18.35 3.57
CA PRO A 264 -31.79 -17.98 2.24
C PRO A 264 -31.00 -18.78 1.20
N LEU A 265 -31.29 -20.07 1.08
CA LEU A 265 -30.87 -20.86 -0.08
C LEU A 265 -32.00 -21.79 -0.54
N LYS A 266 -33.14 -21.18 -0.87
CA LYS A 266 -34.13 -21.78 -1.76
C LYS A 266 -33.57 -21.74 -3.19
N ARG A 267 -32.59 -22.60 -3.49
CA ARG A 267 -32.32 -23.01 -4.88
C ARG A 267 -33.46 -23.92 -5.30
N GLN A 268 -34.08 -23.56 -6.41
CA GLN A 268 -35.10 -24.33 -7.12
C GLN A 268 -34.73 -25.82 -7.15
N THR A 269 -35.58 -26.63 -6.51
CA THR A 269 -35.66 -28.07 -6.74
C THR A 269 -36.81 -28.34 -7.70
N GLN A 270 -36.43 -28.72 -8.93
CA GLN A 270 -37.10 -29.64 -9.85
C GLN A 270 -36.27 -29.56 -11.13
N ASP A 271 -35.46 -30.55 -11.50
CA ASP A 271 -35.82 -31.96 -11.64
C ASP A 271 -34.68 -32.93 -11.31
N ALA A 272 -35.09 -34.10 -10.79
CA ALA A 272 -34.46 -35.41 -10.91
C ALA A 272 -32.93 -35.46 -10.80
N ASN A 273 -32.44 -35.72 -9.58
CA ASN A 273 -31.70 -36.94 -9.30
C ASN A 273 -31.65 -37.13 -7.79
N VAL A 274 -32.18 -38.27 -7.33
CA VAL A 274 -31.65 -38.93 -6.14
C VAL A 274 -30.19 -39.18 -6.47
N VAL A 275 -29.32 -38.22 -6.13
CA VAL A 275 -27.88 -38.40 -6.26
C VAL A 275 -27.56 -39.54 -5.31
N ASP A 276 -27.26 -40.70 -5.89
CA ASP A 276 -26.91 -41.95 -5.22
C ASP A 276 -25.96 -41.67 -4.04
N LEU A 277 -26.53 -41.60 -2.84
CA LEU A 277 -25.75 -41.46 -1.60
C LEU A 277 -24.73 -42.59 -1.51
N THR A 278 -25.12 -43.79 -1.94
CA THR A 278 -24.25 -44.98 -2.06
C THR A 278 -23.04 -44.75 -2.97
N ARG A 279 -23.21 -44.03 -4.08
CA ARG A 279 -22.11 -43.67 -5.00
C ARG A 279 -21.20 -42.63 -4.37
N SER A 280 -21.76 -41.61 -3.72
CA SER A 280 -20.96 -40.60 -3.01
C SER A 280 -20.17 -41.20 -1.83
N GLU A 281 -20.77 -42.12 -1.07
CA GLU A 281 -20.10 -42.85 0.00
C GLU A 281 -19.00 -43.77 -0.54
N SER A 282 -19.24 -44.45 -1.66
CA SER A 282 -18.23 -45.28 -2.31
C SER A 282 -17.03 -44.47 -2.78
N GLN A 283 -17.28 -43.27 -3.31
CA GLN A 283 -16.23 -42.35 -3.77
C GLN A 283 -15.41 -41.79 -2.59
N ILE A 284 -16.07 -41.40 -1.50
CA ILE A 284 -15.40 -40.93 -0.27
C ILE A 284 -14.54 -42.06 0.33
N ARG A 285 -15.04 -43.31 0.36
CA ARG A 285 -14.26 -44.46 0.83
C ARG A 285 -13.06 -44.73 -0.06
N GLU A 286 -13.20 -44.61 -1.37
CA GLU A 286 -12.09 -44.81 -2.30
C GLU A 286 -11.02 -43.71 -2.17
N GLU A 287 -11.44 -42.45 -2.04
CA GLU A 287 -10.54 -41.32 -1.78
C GLU A 287 -9.83 -41.44 -0.42
N TYR A 288 -10.54 -41.86 0.62
CA TYR A 288 -9.96 -42.13 1.93
C TYR A 288 -8.98 -43.29 1.91
N ASN A 289 -9.28 -44.38 1.18
CA ASN A 289 -8.36 -45.49 1.00
C ASN A 289 -7.09 -45.07 0.23
N ARG A 290 -7.23 -44.22 -0.79
CA ARG A 290 -6.10 -43.64 -1.53
C ARG A 290 -5.23 -42.78 -0.62
N TYR A 291 -5.85 -41.97 0.25
CA TYR A 291 -5.16 -41.20 1.27
C TYR A 291 -4.39 -42.09 2.26
N VAL A 292 -5.03 -43.11 2.82
CA VAL A 292 -4.39 -44.06 3.75
C VAL A 292 -3.24 -44.81 3.09
N ALA A 293 -3.40 -45.26 1.84
CA ALA A 293 -2.34 -45.92 1.09
C ALA A 293 -1.15 -44.98 0.83
N SER A 294 -1.40 -43.72 0.46
CA SER A 294 -0.35 -42.72 0.29
C SER A 294 0.41 -42.43 1.59
N ARG A 295 -0.30 -42.43 2.72
CA ARG A 295 0.29 -42.20 4.04
C ARG A 295 1.09 -43.41 4.52
N ALA A 296 0.61 -44.62 4.27
CA ALA A 296 1.37 -45.84 4.54
C ALA A 296 2.65 -45.91 3.70
N ALA A 297 2.58 -45.52 2.42
CA ALA A 297 3.75 -45.43 1.56
C ALA A 297 4.75 -44.37 2.03
N ALA A 298 4.27 -43.22 2.50
CA ALA A 298 5.13 -42.17 3.09
C ALA A 298 5.82 -42.64 4.38
N VAL A 299 5.11 -43.39 5.24
CA VAL A 299 5.69 -43.99 6.45
C VAL A 299 6.73 -45.05 6.09
N GLN A 300 6.45 -45.94 5.13
CA GLN A 300 7.43 -46.93 4.66
C GLN A 300 8.66 -46.29 4.01
N ALA A 301 8.48 -45.18 3.28
CA ALA A 301 9.59 -44.41 2.73
C ALA A 301 10.43 -43.78 3.85
N GLN A 302 9.79 -43.27 4.91
CA GLN A 302 10.48 -42.73 6.08
C GLN A 302 11.24 -43.82 6.86
N ASP A 303 10.65 -45.00 7.04
CA ASP A 303 11.30 -46.16 7.67
C ASP A 303 12.49 -46.67 6.83
N SER A 304 12.43 -46.52 5.50
CA SER A 304 13.55 -46.87 4.60
C SER A 304 14.69 -45.85 4.64
N ILE A 305 14.38 -44.59 4.97
CA ILE A 305 15.37 -43.50 5.09
C ILE A 305 16.01 -43.48 6.49
N GLN A 306 15.40 -44.11 7.49
CA GLN A 306 15.96 -44.23 8.83
C GLN A 306 16.84 -45.49 8.95
N PRO A 307 18.19 -45.37 8.94
CA PRO A 307 19.05 -46.50 9.24
C PRO A 307 18.86 -46.91 10.70
N CYS A 308 18.15 -48.02 10.91
CA CYS A 308 18.07 -48.70 12.19
C CYS A 308 19.49 -49.19 12.58
N PRO A 309 20.04 -48.79 13.74
CA PRO A 309 21.25 -49.42 14.24
C PRO A 309 20.89 -50.77 14.84
N LEU A 310 21.21 -51.83 14.10
CA LEU A 310 21.54 -53.18 14.56
C LEU A 310 20.46 -53.94 15.35
N ALA A 311 19.57 -54.63 14.62
CA ALA A 311 19.05 -55.90 15.09
C ALA A 311 20.10 -56.99 14.85
N ALA A 312 20.78 -57.41 15.92
CA ALA A 312 21.61 -58.62 15.91
C ALA A 312 20.72 -59.86 15.77
N ALA A 313 21.21 -60.84 15.02
CA ALA A 313 20.54 -62.09 14.66
C ALA A 313 20.08 -62.93 15.87
N PRO A 314 19.04 -63.76 15.71
CA PRO A 314 18.60 -64.68 16.75
C PRO A 314 19.47 -65.94 16.74
N SER A 315 20.11 -66.23 17.88
CA SER A 315 20.68 -67.55 18.16
C SER A 315 20.25 -68.01 19.54
N GLY A 316 19.57 -69.15 19.58
CA GLY A 316 19.73 -70.17 20.62
C GLY A 316 19.25 -69.85 22.03
N ALA A 317 18.17 -70.53 22.40
CA ALA A 317 17.72 -70.78 23.77
C ALA A 317 18.82 -70.89 24.84
N GLN A 318 18.60 -70.23 25.99
CA GLN A 318 18.48 -70.93 27.27
C GLN A 318 17.98 -69.98 28.37
N THR A 319 16.97 -70.47 29.08
CA THR A 319 16.54 -70.07 30.42
C THR A 319 17.70 -70.02 31.40
N VAL A 320 17.70 -69.06 32.34
CA VAL A 320 17.70 -69.28 33.81
C VAL A 320 18.04 -67.96 34.54
N ASP A 321 17.17 -67.70 35.52
CA ASP A 321 17.25 -66.89 36.74
C ASP A 321 18.24 -65.73 36.97
N LEU A 322 17.58 -64.70 37.51
CA LEU A 322 18.00 -63.66 38.43
C LEU A 322 19.04 -64.09 39.49
N LYS A 323 20.18 -63.40 39.49
CA LYS A 323 20.98 -62.86 40.61
C LYS A 323 22.37 -62.59 40.03
N GLU A 324 22.93 -61.38 40.12
CA GLU A 324 23.69 -60.99 41.29
C GLU A 324 24.12 -59.51 41.21
N THR A 325 24.22 -58.90 42.39
CA THR A 325 25.23 -57.94 42.86
C THR A 325 25.87 -56.90 41.93
N ALA A 326 25.89 -55.69 42.47
CA ALA A 326 26.61 -54.51 42.03
C ALA A 326 28.06 -54.76 41.59
N CYS A 327 28.45 -54.17 40.46
CA CYS A 327 29.73 -53.48 40.36
C CYS A 327 29.72 -52.44 39.24
N THR A 328 30.23 -51.27 39.59
CA THR A 328 30.51 -50.08 38.78
C THR A 328 31.32 -50.37 37.53
N THR A 329 30.82 -49.94 36.37
CA THR A 329 31.66 -49.46 35.26
C THR A 329 31.01 -48.25 34.60
N SER A 330 31.80 -47.19 34.48
CA SER A 330 31.47 -45.89 33.91
C SER A 330 30.96 -45.99 32.47
N SER A 331 29.74 -45.49 32.21
CA SER A 331 29.27 -45.21 30.85
C SER A 331 29.97 -43.96 30.31
N PRO A 332 30.48 -43.96 29.06
CA PRO A 332 30.90 -42.73 28.41
C PRO A 332 29.65 -41.88 28.11
N THR A 333 29.66 -40.65 28.58
CA THR A 333 28.64 -39.62 28.38
C THR A 333 28.32 -39.40 26.90
N ALA A 334 27.14 -39.83 26.46
CA ALA A 334 26.48 -39.41 25.21
C ALA A 334 25.88 -37.99 25.31
N GLY A 335 26.43 -37.12 26.18
CA GLY A 335 25.91 -35.80 26.51
C GLY A 335 26.20 -34.65 25.53
N PRO A 336 27.28 -34.60 24.74
CA PRO A 336 27.64 -33.36 24.05
C PRO A 336 26.90 -33.12 22.72
N VAL A 337 26.31 -34.15 22.11
CA VAL A 337 25.64 -34.01 20.80
C VAL A 337 24.23 -33.44 20.94
N ILE A 338 23.50 -33.83 21.99
CA ILE A 338 22.12 -33.36 22.21
C ILE A 338 22.12 -31.87 22.57
N ASP A 339 23.05 -31.43 23.42
CA ASP A 339 23.18 -30.01 23.78
C ASP A 339 23.60 -29.14 22.59
N ALA A 340 24.47 -29.65 21.71
CA ALA A 340 24.87 -28.96 20.48
C ALA A 340 23.71 -28.83 19.48
N VAL A 341 22.87 -29.87 19.33
CA VAL A 341 21.69 -29.83 18.46
C VAL A 341 20.63 -28.89 19.02
N LEU A 342 20.38 -28.92 20.34
CA LEU A 342 19.42 -28.02 21.00
C LEU A 342 19.81 -26.54 20.84
N ALA A 343 21.11 -26.22 20.89
CA ALA A 343 21.61 -24.87 20.64
C ALA A 343 21.38 -24.39 19.19
N GLN A 344 21.31 -25.30 18.21
CA GLN A 344 21.04 -24.95 16.82
C GLN A 344 19.54 -24.83 16.49
N ILE A 345 18.64 -25.28 17.36
CA ILE A 345 17.18 -25.15 17.15
C ILE A 345 16.77 -23.67 17.06
N THR A 346 17.39 -22.79 17.86
CA THR A 346 17.09 -21.35 17.81
C THR A 346 17.52 -20.73 16.48
N SER A 347 18.67 -21.12 15.93
CA SER A 347 19.10 -20.66 14.61
C SER A 347 18.24 -21.23 13.49
N LEU A 348 17.86 -22.52 13.57
CA LEU A 348 16.96 -23.16 12.60
C LEU A 348 15.58 -22.49 12.60
N LYS A 349 15.05 -22.16 13.78
CA LYS A 349 13.79 -21.41 13.91
C LYS A 349 13.91 -20.02 13.30
N GLN A 350 15.00 -19.31 13.58
CA GLN A 350 15.22 -17.98 13.00
C GLN A 350 15.32 -18.06 11.47
N ILE A 351 15.96 -19.09 10.93
CA ILE A 351 16.02 -19.33 9.47
C ILE A 351 14.61 -19.59 8.92
N SER A 352 13.81 -20.43 9.56
CA SER A 352 12.42 -20.69 9.09
C SER A 352 11.52 -19.45 9.18
N ASP A 353 11.68 -18.65 10.22
CA ASP A 353 10.94 -17.39 10.38
C ASP A 353 11.36 -16.38 9.28
N ASN A 354 12.65 -16.31 8.97
CA ASN A 354 13.18 -15.49 7.89
C ASN A 354 12.68 -15.95 6.52
N GLU A 355 12.70 -17.25 6.25
CA GLU A 355 12.18 -17.84 5.00
C GLU A 355 10.70 -17.50 4.82
N ARG A 356 9.89 -17.67 5.87
CA ARG A 356 8.47 -17.31 5.85
C ARG A 356 8.27 -15.82 5.59
N SER A 357 9.10 -14.97 6.20
CA SER A 357 9.04 -13.51 5.99
C SER A 357 9.41 -13.11 4.56
N LEU A 358 10.43 -13.78 3.97
CA LEU A 358 10.85 -13.56 2.59
C LEU A 358 9.78 -14.00 1.60
N LEU A 359 9.16 -15.16 1.81
CA LEU A 359 8.05 -15.63 0.98
C LEU A 359 6.85 -14.68 1.06
N GLN A 360 6.51 -14.20 2.26
CA GLN A 360 5.44 -13.21 2.41
C GLN A 360 5.76 -11.91 1.67
N ASN A 361 7.00 -11.42 1.76
CA ASN A 361 7.44 -10.23 1.03
C ASN A 361 7.43 -10.45 -0.49
N ALA A 362 7.85 -11.62 -0.97
CA ALA A 362 7.84 -11.96 -2.39
C ALA A 362 6.40 -11.98 -2.95
N ILE A 363 5.47 -12.61 -2.23
CA ILE A 363 4.04 -12.65 -2.61
C ILE A 363 3.45 -11.24 -2.60
N TYR A 364 3.78 -10.44 -1.59
CA TYR A 364 3.32 -9.05 -1.49
C TYR A 364 3.82 -8.20 -2.67
N LEU A 365 5.12 -8.28 -3.00
CA LEU A 365 5.70 -7.57 -4.14
C LEU A 365 5.10 -8.03 -5.46
N GLN A 366 4.87 -9.33 -5.63
CA GLN A 366 4.21 -9.86 -6.83
C GLN A 366 2.78 -9.31 -6.97
N SER A 367 2.03 -9.20 -5.86
CA SER A 367 0.71 -8.57 -5.86
C SER A 367 0.77 -7.08 -6.15
N GLN A 368 1.80 -6.37 -5.67
CA GLN A 368 1.98 -4.95 -5.98
C GLN A 368 2.34 -4.73 -7.46
N ILE A 369 3.18 -5.59 -8.03
CA ILE A 369 3.55 -5.53 -9.44
C ILE A 369 2.32 -5.81 -10.31
N SER A 370 1.53 -6.83 -10.00
CA SER A 370 0.33 -7.16 -10.78
C SER A 370 -0.74 -6.06 -10.72
N THR A 371 -0.90 -5.41 -9.56
CA THR A 371 -1.82 -4.26 -9.42
C THR A 371 -1.33 -3.04 -10.18
N ALA A 372 -0.05 -2.66 -10.05
CA ALA A 372 0.53 -1.54 -10.81
C ALA A 372 0.48 -1.78 -12.32
N ASP A 373 0.66 -3.03 -12.76
CA ASP A 373 0.58 -3.43 -14.16
C ASP A 373 -0.88 -3.40 -14.68
N ALA A 374 -1.86 -3.80 -13.87
CA ALA A 374 -3.27 -3.63 -14.19
C ALA A 374 -3.67 -2.14 -14.30
N GLU A 375 -3.25 -1.31 -13.33
CA GLU A 375 -3.48 0.14 -13.34
C GLU A 375 -2.83 0.83 -14.54
N SER A 376 -1.61 0.41 -14.90
CA SER A 376 -0.90 0.93 -16.08
C SER A 376 -1.63 0.57 -17.37
N ARG A 377 -2.14 -0.67 -17.49
CA ARG A 377 -2.97 -1.08 -18.62
C ARG A 377 -4.27 -0.27 -18.70
N GLU A 378 -4.96 -0.09 -17.58
CA GLU A 378 -6.20 0.71 -17.53
C GLU A 378 -5.94 2.18 -17.88
N ALA A 379 -4.86 2.76 -17.38
CA ALA A 379 -4.46 4.12 -17.72
C ALA A 379 -4.13 4.25 -19.22
N LEU A 380 -3.45 3.27 -19.81
CA LEU A 380 -3.17 3.24 -21.25
C LEU A 380 -4.44 3.06 -22.09
N THR A 381 -5.36 2.18 -21.69
CA THR A 381 -6.64 2.02 -22.40
C THR A 381 -7.46 3.30 -22.30
N ARG A 382 -7.54 3.91 -21.11
CA ARG A 382 -8.23 5.19 -20.90
C ARG A 382 -7.60 6.31 -21.72
N LEU A 383 -6.28 6.44 -21.74
CA LEU A 383 -5.59 7.40 -22.59
C LEU A 383 -5.86 7.13 -24.07
N SER A 384 -5.92 5.86 -24.48
CA SER A 384 -6.25 5.49 -25.87
C SER A 384 -7.68 5.91 -26.25
N GLU A 385 -8.64 5.70 -25.35
CA GLU A 385 -10.05 6.08 -25.50
C GLU A 385 -10.26 7.61 -25.49
N GLU A 386 -9.57 8.31 -24.59
CA GLU A 386 -9.59 9.78 -24.50
C GLU A 386 -8.84 10.43 -25.67
N SER A 387 -7.86 9.74 -26.26
CA SER A 387 -7.12 10.17 -27.45
C SER A 387 -7.90 9.95 -28.76
N LEU A 388 -9.11 10.50 -28.85
CA LEU A 388 -9.88 10.63 -30.10
C LEU A 388 -9.16 11.44 -31.21
N ILE A 389 -7.95 11.94 -30.95
CA ILE A 389 -7.06 12.61 -31.91
C ILE A 389 -6.20 11.60 -32.71
N LEU A 390 -6.07 10.35 -32.26
CA LEU A 390 -5.25 9.31 -32.93
C LEU A 390 -6.02 8.43 -33.92
N GLY A 391 -7.34 8.62 -34.06
CA GLY A 391 -8.17 7.89 -35.03
C GLY A 391 -7.74 8.02 -36.51
N SER A 392 -6.82 8.94 -36.83
CA SER A 392 -6.27 9.14 -38.17
C SER A 392 -4.81 8.70 -38.35
N ALA A 393 -4.12 8.20 -37.32
CA ALA A 393 -2.70 7.80 -37.39
C ALA A 393 -2.48 6.29 -37.58
N SER A 394 -3.35 5.64 -38.35
CA SER A 394 -3.34 4.18 -38.58
C SER A 394 -1.99 3.62 -39.08
N LYS A 395 -1.18 4.41 -39.80
CA LYS A 395 0.13 3.99 -40.32
C LYS A 395 1.28 4.15 -39.31
N GLU A 396 1.16 5.08 -38.36
CA GLU A 396 2.14 5.21 -37.28
C GLU A 396 1.86 4.18 -36.19
N LEU A 397 0.59 3.84 -35.93
CA LEU A 397 0.22 2.82 -34.97
C LEU A 397 0.80 1.43 -35.30
N SER A 398 0.90 1.06 -36.59
CA SER A 398 1.57 -0.18 -36.98
C SER A 398 3.07 -0.15 -36.69
N ALA A 399 3.75 0.97 -36.95
CA ALA A 399 5.17 1.11 -36.61
C ALA A 399 5.41 1.09 -35.08
N TRP A 400 4.51 1.71 -34.30
CA TRP A 400 4.53 1.62 -32.84
C TRP A 400 4.25 0.21 -32.33
N ARG A 401 3.35 -0.53 -32.99
CA ARG A 401 3.10 -1.95 -32.67
C ARG A 401 4.32 -2.80 -32.98
N ASP A 402 4.95 -2.63 -34.13
CA ASP A 402 6.12 -3.40 -34.54
C ASP A 402 7.31 -3.11 -33.61
N THR A 403 7.50 -1.84 -33.22
CA THR A 403 8.53 -1.47 -32.24
C THR A 403 8.24 -1.96 -30.83
N ALA A 404 6.97 -1.96 -30.40
CA ALA A 404 6.57 -2.55 -29.12
C ALA A 404 6.77 -4.08 -29.11
N MET A 405 6.42 -4.78 -30.19
CA MET A 405 6.68 -6.21 -30.36
C MET A 405 8.18 -6.51 -30.36
N GLN A 406 9.00 -5.69 -31.02
CA GLN A 406 10.45 -5.85 -30.99
C GLN A 406 11.03 -5.57 -29.59
N ALA A 407 10.52 -4.57 -28.89
CA ALA A 407 10.92 -4.30 -27.51
C ALA A 407 10.54 -5.46 -26.59
N GLU A 408 9.33 -6.01 -26.73
CA GLU A 408 8.87 -7.17 -25.98
C GLU A 408 9.76 -8.39 -26.25
N ALA A 409 10.05 -8.70 -27.52
CA ALA A 409 10.96 -9.78 -27.89
C ALA A 409 12.36 -9.58 -27.28
N ASN A 410 12.93 -8.37 -27.34
CA ASN A 410 14.22 -8.07 -26.73
C ASN A 410 14.19 -8.20 -25.19
N THR A 411 13.09 -7.81 -24.54
CA THR A 411 12.93 -8.00 -23.08
C THR A 411 12.79 -9.48 -22.71
N GLN A 412 12.09 -10.27 -23.51
CA GLN A 412 11.99 -11.72 -23.31
C GLN A 412 13.36 -12.39 -23.49
N GLU A 413 14.14 -12.00 -24.49
CA GLU A 413 15.49 -12.53 -24.72
C GLU A 413 16.44 -12.17 -23.56
N THR A 414 16.45 -10.90 -23.13
CA THR A 414 17.31 -10.45 -22.02
C THR A 414 16.92 -11.08 -20.68
N THR A 415 15.62 -11.23 -20.40
CA THR A 415 15.15 -11.92 -19.19
C THR A 415 15.48 -13.42 -19.24
N ALA A 416 15.32 -14.09 -20.38
CA ALA A 416 15.72 -15.48 -20.54
C ALA A 416 17.24 -15.67 -20.37
N ALA A 417 18.06 -14.77 -20.92
CA ALA A 417 19.51 -14.77 -20.74
C ALA A 417 19.89 -14.59 -19.27
N ASN A 418 19.25 -13.65 -18.56
CA ASN A 418 19.48 -13.43 -17.13
C ASN A 418 19.05 -14.64 -16.29
N LEU A 419 17.90 -15.26 -16.57
CA LEU A 419 17.47 -16.46 -15.87
C LEU A 419 18.47 -17.61 -16.05
N ASN A 420 18.97 -17.81 -17.27
CA ASN A 420 20.00 -18.80 -17.54
C ASN A 420 21.32 -18.50 -16.81
N ALA A 421 21.73 -17.22 -16.76
CA ALA A 421 22.90 -16.81 -15.99
C ALA A 421 22.73 -17.10 -14.49
N THR A 422 21.59 -16.73 -13.89
CA THR A 422 21.31 -17.02 -12.48
C THR A 422 21.25 -18.52 -12.19
N ARG A 423 20.76 -19.33 -13.13
CA ARG A 423 20.76 -20.80 -13.00
C ARG A 423 22.18 -21.36 -12.98
N GLN A 424 23.05 -20.86 -13.87
CA GLN A 424 24.47 -21.25 -13.87
C GLN A 424 25.16 -20.85 -12.56
N GLU A 425 24.87 -19.67 -12.01
CA GLU A 425 25.40 -19.26 -10.71
C GLU A 425 24.93 -20.17 -9.57
N ILE A 426 23.65 -20.55 -9.55
CA ILE A 426 23.09 -21.49 -8.57
C ILE A 426 23.76 -22.87 -8.70
N ASP A 427 23.93 -23.38 -9.92
CA ASP A 427 24.61 -24.65 -10.17
C ASP A 427 26.09 -24.60 -9.72
N CYS A 428 26.77 -23.47 -9.90
CA CYS A 428 28.12 -23.25 -9.38
C CYS A 428 28.15 -23.25 -7.84
N VAL A 429 27.22 -22.55 -7.19
CA VAL A 429 27.12 -22.53 -5.72
C VAL A 429 26.83 -23.93 -5.19
N HIS A 430 25.94 -24.68 -5.84
CA HIS A 430 25.65 -26.07 -5.49
C HIS A 430 26.93 -26.93 -5.59
N GLY A 431 27.70 -26.79 -6.67
CA GLY A 431 28.97 -27.50 -6.83
C GLY A 431 30.00 -27.16 -5.73
N VAL A 432 30.05 -25.91 -5.28
CA VAL A 432 30.90 -25.51 -4.13
C VAL A 432 30.42 -26.15 -2.83
N VAL A 433 29.11 -26.18 -2.58
CA VAL A 433 28.52 -26.82 -1.39
C VAL A 433 28.79 -28.34 -1.39
N ASP A 434 28.69 -29.00 -2.54
CA ASP A 434 29.02 -30.42 -2.68
C ASP A 434 30.50 -30.68 -2.39
N LEU A 435 31.40 -29.84 -2.90
CA LEU A 435 32.84 -29.94 -2.62
C LEU A 435 33.15 -29.71 -1.13
N CYS A 436 32.49 -28.74 -0.48
CA CYS A 436 32.62 -28.52 0.96
C CYS A 436 32.09 -29.72 1.77
N SER A 437 31.00 -30.35 1.31
CA SER A 437 30.42 -31.55 1.95
C SER A 437 31.32 -32.77 1.78
N LEU A 438 31.99 -32.91 0.63
CA LEU A 438 33.01 -33.94 0.43
C LEU A 438 34.23 -33.68 1.32
N HIS A 439 34.65 -32.42 1.46
CA HIS A 439 35.77 -32.06 2.32
C HIS A 439 35.48 -32.34 3.80
N SER A 440 34.28 -32.03 4.29
CA SER A 440 33.88 -32.40 5.66
C SER A 440 33.86 -33.91 5.85
N SER A 441 33.34 -34.67 4.88
CA SER A 441 33.36 -36.15 4.95
C SER A 441 34.79 -36.73 5.00
N PHE A 442 35.74 -36.10 4.29
CA PHE A 442 37.14 -36.51 4.32
C PHE A 442 37.79 -36.21 5.68
N LEU A 443 37.54 -35.02 6.24
CA LEU A 443 38.02 -34.65 7.58
C LEU A 443 37.45 -35.57 8.68
N ASP A 444 36.17 -35.96 8.57
CA ASP A 444 35.55 -36.91 9.50
C ASP A 444 36.14 -38.33 9.38
N SER A 445 36.59 -38.73 8.18
CA SER A 445 37.24 -40.03 7.98
C SER A 445 38.66 -40.10 8.55
N THR A 446 39.39 -38.98 8.55
CA THR A 446 40.78 -38.91 9.04
C THR A 446 40.91 -38.74 10.55
N THR A 447 39.84 -38.29 11.23
CA THR A 447 39.81 -38.17 12.70
C THR A 447 39.40 -39.47 13.41
N ARG A 448 39.06 -40.53 12.66
CA ARG A 448 38.69 -41.86 13.19
C ARG A 448 39.80 -42.92 13.17
N THR A 449 40.99 -42.58 12.67
CA THR A 449 42.22 -43.38 12.77
C THR A 449 43.12 -42.83 13.86
#